data_AF-A0A3D0RVW6-F1
#
_entry.id   AF-A0A3D0RVW6-F1
#
_cell.length_a   1.000
_cell.length_b   1.000
_cell.length_c   1.000
_cell.angle_alpha   90.00
_cell.angle_beta   90.00
_cell.angle_gamma   90.00
#
_symmetry.space_group_name_H-M   'P 1'
#
loop_
_entity.id
_entity.type
_entity.pdbx_description
1 polymer ?
#
loop_
_entity_poly.entity_id
_entity_poly.type
_entity_poly.pdbx_seq_one_letter_code
_entity_poly.pdbx_strand_id
1 'polypeptide(L)'
;RVAEATGGLTASVGIGSSKFIAKVASDLDKPDGLVVVPPGTERELLRPMHVTVIPGVGPATAERLRRVGIHTVAELESVSLDELVRL
;
A
#
# COMPACT_ATOMS: atom_id res chain seq x y z
N ARG A 1 8.48 5.16 24.71
CA ARG A 1 8.38 5.38 23.24
C ARG A 1 9.61 4.78 22.54
N VAL A 2 9.60 4.47 21.24
CA VAL A 2 10.75 3.85 20.54
C VAL A 2 12.03 4.69 20.69
N ALA A 3 11.92 6.01 20.54
CA ALA A 3 13.06 6.92 20.70
C ALA A 3 13.72 6.83 22.08
N GLU A 4 12.93 6.74 23.16
CA GLU A 4 13.46 6.60 24.53
C GLU A 4 14.18 5.27 24.73
N ALA A 5 13.60 4.17 24.22
CA ALA A 5 14.16 2.83 24.39
C ALA A 5 15.42 2.57 23.56
N THR A 6 15.66 3.37 22.52
CA THR A 6 16.76 3.17 21.56
C THR A 6 17.83 4.26 21.62
N GLY A 7 17.68 5.26 22.49
CA GLY A 7 18.61 6.40 22.56
C GLY A 7 18.49 7.38 21.38
N GLY A 8 17.32 7.45 20.74
CA GLY A 8 17.01 8.49 19.75
C GLY A 8 16.47 8.02 18.39
N LEU A 9 16.24 6.72 18.17
CA LEU A 9 15.65 6.25 16.90
C LEU A 9 14.14 6.51 16.85
N THR A 10 13.68 7.20 15.81
CA THR A 10 12.25 7.39 15.52
C THR A 10 11.70 6.23 14.70
N ALA A 11 10.39 5.97 14.80
CA ALA A 11 9.73 4.94 14.02
C ALA A 11 8.34 5.39 13.61
N SER A 12 7.98 5.13 12.34
CA SER A 12 6.61 5.29 11.88
C SER A 12 5.82 4.00 12.06
N VAL A 13 4.56 4.11 12.49
CA VAL A 13 3.71 2.97 12.84
C VAL A 13 2.44 2.99 12.01
N GLY A 14 2.13 1.85 11.39
CA GLY A 14 0.88 1.64 10.67
C GLY A 14 0.04 0.56 11.32
N ILE A 15 -1.24 0.81 11.51
CA ILE A 15 -2.21 -0.14 12.07
C ILE A 15 -3.32 -0.36 11.05
N GLY A 16 -3.66 -1.62 10.78
CA GLY A 16 -4.72 -1.99 9.86
C GLY A 16 -5.22 -3.40 10.11
N SER A 17 -6.32 -3.76 9.44
CA SER A 17 -7.01 -5.06 9.57
C SER A 17 -6.20 -6.26 9.06
N SER A 18 -5.12 -6.03 8.31
CA SER A 18 -4.22 -7.06 7.81
C SER A 18 -2.78 -6.55 7.70
N LYS A 19 -1.82 -7.47 7.54
CA LYS A 19 -0.40 -7.13 7.32
C LYS A 19 -0.20 -6.22 6.11
N PHE A 20 -0.96 -6.45 5.03
CA PHE A 20 -0.94 -5.60 3.85
C PHE A 20 -1.29 -4.16 4.21
N ILE A 21 -2.44 -3.96 4.85
CA ILE A 21 -2.95 -2.62 5.16
C ILE A 21 -2.08 -1.91 6.19
N ALA A 22 -1.60 -2.63 7.22
CA ALA A 22 -0.67 -2.07 8.20
C ALA A 22 0.64 -1.58 7.54
N LYS A 23 1.16 -2.33 6.56
CA LYS A 23 2.36 -1.95 5.81
C LYS A 23 2.15 -0.72 4.93
N VAL A 24 0.98 -0.58 4.33
CA VAL A 24 0.62 0.65 3.57
C VAL A 24 0.51 1.82 4.54
N ALA A 25 -0.26 1.67 5.62
CA ALA A 25 -0.47 2.70 6.63
C ALA A 25 0.84 3.25 7.21
N SER A 26 1.82 2.37 7.48
CA SER A 26 3.11 2.79 8.07
C SER A 26 3.94 3.72 7.18
N ASP A 27 3.64 3.78 5.88
CA ASP A 27 4.35 4.63 4.94
C ASP A 27 3.66 5.99 4.72
N LEU A 28 2.38 6.14 5.10
CA LEU A 28 1.57 7.32 4.74
C LEU A 28 1.95 8.60 5.50
N ASP A 29 2.51 8.47 6.71
CA ASP A 29 2.87 9.60 7.58
C ASP A 29 4.32 9.48 8.06
N LYS A 30 5.23 9.13 7.14
CA LYS A 30 6.66 9.13 7.44
C LYS A 30 7.24 10.55 7.40
N PRO A 31 8.22 10.89 8.26
CA PRO A 31 8.81 10.09 9.36
C PRO A 31 8.10 10.28 10.71
N ASP A 32 8.33 9.37 11.67
CA ASP A 32 7.83 9.38 13.08
C ASP A 32 6.30 9.47 13.28
N GLY A 33 5.50 9.31 12.21
CA GLY A 33 4.04 9.33 12.30
C GLY A 33 3.39 8.00 12.71
N LEU A 34 2.09 8.09 12.99
CA LEU A 34 1.24 6.96 13.36
C LEU A 34 -0.07 7.04 12.57
N VAL A 35 -0.36 6.01 11.78
CA VAL A 35 -1.58 5.94 10.97
C VAL A 35 -2.38 4.70 11.35
N VAL A 36 -3.66 4.91 11.63
CA VAL A 36 -4.65 3.83 11.82
C VAL A 36 -5.59 3.84 10.63
N VAL A 37 -5.71 2.70 9.96
CA VAL A 37 -6.74 2.46 8.93
C VAL A 37 -7.87 1.68 9.57
N PRO A 38 -9.05 2.31 9.79
CA PRO A 38 -10.20 1.62 10.36
C PRO A 38 -10.65 0.42 9.50
N PRO A 39 -11.10 -0.68 10.11
CA PRO A 39 -11.69 -1.78 9.36
C PRO A 39 -12.88 -1.32 8.52
N GLY A 40 -12.91 -1.72 7.25
CA GLY A 40 -13.96 -1.36 6.29
C GLY A 40 -13.65 -0.14 5.41
N THR A 41 -12.60 0.64 5.71
CA THR A 41 -12.22 1.82 4.91
C THR A 41 -11.06 1.54 3.94
N GLU A 42 -10.56 0.30 3.89
CA GLU A 42 -9.32 -0.04 3.20
C GLU A 42 -9.42 0.17 1.69
N ARG A 43 -10.57 -0.17 1.09
CA ARG A 43 -10.76 -0.01 -0.36
C ARG A 43 -10.76 1.46 -0.77
N GLU A 44 -11.42 2.31 0.00
CA GLU A 44 -11.47 3.75 -0.26
C GLU A 44 -10.08 4.37 -0.18
N LEU A 45 -9.29 3.95 0.82
CA LEU A 45 -7.89 4.36 0.95
C LEU A 45 -7.05 3.93 -0.25
N LEU A 46 -7.17 2.67 -0.69
CA LEU A 46 -6.28 2.08 -1.69
C LEU A 46 -6.61 2.52 -3.13
N ARG A 47 -7.88 2.63 -3.48
CA ARG A 47 -8.36 2.91 -4.85
C ARG A 47 -7.62 4.05 -5.59
N PRO A 48 -7.42 5.24 -4.99
CA PRO A 48 -6.75 6.34 -5.68
C PRO A 48 -5.22 6.17 -5.77
N MET A 49 -4.64 5.20 -5.05
CA MET A 49 -3.19 5.01 -5.00
C MET A 49 -2.67 4.27 -6.24
N HIS A 50 -1.40 4.49 -6.57
CA HIS A 50 -0.71 3.72 -7.61
C HIS A 50 -0.60 2.24 -7.23
N VAL A 51 -0.61 1.35 -8.22
CA VAL A 51 -0.47 -0.11 -8.01
C VAL A 51 0.80 -0.52 -7.25
N THR A 52 1.83 0.32 -7.27
CA THR A 52 3.08 0.13 -6.52
C THR A 52 2.92 0.21 -5.00
N VAL A 53 1.76 0.68 -4.50
CA VAL A 53 1.45 0.64 -3.07
C VAL A 53 1.21 -0.79 -2.58
N ILE A 54 0.86 -1.72 -3.48
CA ILE A 54 0.60 -3.13 -3.15
C ILE A 54 1.94 -3.81 -2.86
N PRO A 55 2.18 -4.34 -1.64
CA PRO A 55 3.36 -5.12 -1.34
C PRO A 55 3.50 -6.31 -2.29
N GLY A 56 4.67 -6.41 -2.93
CA GLY A 56 4.93 -7.41 -3.96
C GLY A 56 4.84 -6.88 -5.41
N VAL A 57 4.23 -5.71 -5.63
CA VAL A 57 4.26 -5.04 -6.94
C VAL A 57 5.53 -4.20 -7.04
N GLY A 58 6.60 -4.83 -7.55
CA GLY A 58 7.87 -4.16 -7.85
C GLY A 58 7.87 -3.43 -9.20
N PRO A 59 8.99 -2.76 -9.56
CA PRO A 59 9.10 -1.97 -10.79
C PRO A 59 8.76 -2.73 -12.07
N ALA A 60 9.17 -4.00 -12.18
CA ALA A 60 8.90 -4.82 -13.35
C ALA A 60 7.39 -5.10 -13.54
N THR A 61 6.68 -5.45 -12.46
CA THR A 61 5.23 -5.69 -12.49
C THR A 61 4.48 -4.38 -12.75
N ALA A 62 4.88 -3.29 -12.11
CA ALA A 62 4.27 -1.98 -12.34
C ALA A 62 4.42 -1.53 -13.81
N GLU A 63 5.58 -1.75 -14.42
CA GLU A 63 5.80 -1.47 -15.83
C GLU A 63 4.92 -2.33 -16.75
N ARG A 64 4.74 -3.62 -16.44
CA ARG A 64 3.85 -4.51 -17.19
C ARG A 64 2.40 -4.03 -17.16
N LEU A 65 1.91 -3.64 -15.98
CA LEU A 65 0.57 -3.07 -15.79
C LEU A 65 0.41 -1.73 -16.53
N ARG A 66 1.44 -0.87 -16.47
CA ARG A 66 1.45 0.43 -17.16
C ARG A 66 1.32 0.29 -18.67
N ARG A 67 1.94 -0.73 -19.28
CA ARG A 67 1.86 -0.99 -20.73
C ARG A 67 0.46 -1.30 -21.22
N VAL A 68 -0.42 -1.79 -20.34
CA VAL A 68 -1.83 -2.06 -20.64
C VAL A 68 -2.77 -1.00 -20.04
N GLY A 69 -2.24 0.16 -19.64
CA GLY A 69 -3.02 1.30 -19.16
C GLY A 69 -3.48 1.22 -17.71
N ILE A 70 -2.89 0.31 -16.90
CA ILE A 70 -3.23 0.17 -15.49
C ILE A 70 -2.17 0.90 -14.65
N HIS A 71 -2.59 1.93 -13.91
CA HIS A 71 -1.75 2.78 -13.08
C HIS A 71 -2.15 2.77 -11.60
N THR A 72 -3.45 2.68 -11.31
CA THR A 72 -4.04 2.78 -9.97
C THR A 72 -4.64 1.46 -9.49
N VAL A 73 -4.86 1.35 -8.17
CA VAL A 73 -5.55 0.19 -7.60
C VAL A 73 -6.99 0.11 -8.09
N ALA A 74 -7.67 1.25 -8.29
CA ALA A 74 -9.03 1.27 -8.85
C ALA A 74 -9.08 0.71 -10.28
N GLU A 75 -8.13 1.08 -11.13
CA GLU A 75 -8.03 0.51 -12.48
C GLU A 75 -7.74 -0.99 -12.42
N LEU A 76 -6.81 -1.42 -11.56
CA LEU A 76 -6.50 -2.84 -11.38
C LEU A 76 -7.70 -3.65 -10.86
N GLU A 77 -8.49 -3.10 -9.94
CA GLU A 77 -9.71 -3.72 -9.39
C GLU A 77 -10.77 -3.97 -10.48
N SER A 78 -10.77 -3.18 -11.55
CA SER A 78 -11.70 -3.32 -12.67
C SER A 78 -11.36 -4.44 -13.66
N VAL A 79 -10.14 -5.00 -13.59
CA VAL A 79 -9.66 -6.04 -14.49
C VAL A 79 -10.07 -7.42 -13.97
N SER A 80 -10.57 -8.28 -14.86
CA SER A 80 -10.91 -9.64 -14.46
C SER A 80 -9.67 -10.46 -14.08
N LEU A 81 -9.83 -11.45 -13.20
CA LEU A 81 -8.72 -12.31 -12.81
C LEU A 81 -8.08 -13.03 -14.02
N ASP A 82 -8.90 -13.49 -14.96
CA ASP A 82 -8.42 -14.19 -16.16
C ASP A 82 -7.60 -13.27 -17.07
N GLU A 83 -8.01 -12.02 -17.23
CA GLU A 83 -7.22 -11.02 -17.96
C GLU A 83 -5.91 -10.74 -17.22
N LEU A 84 -5.97 -10.51 -15.90
CA LEU A 84 -4.79 -10.20 -15.08
C LEU A 84 -3.75 -11.34 -15.09
N VAL A 85 -4.17 -12.60 -15.13
CA VAL A 85 -3.26 -13.76 -15.22
C VAL A 85 -2.60 -13.87 -16.61
N ARG A 86 -3.27 -13.40 -17.66
CA ARG A 86 -2.75 -13.42 -19.04
C ARG A 86 -1.85 -12.23 -19.36
N LEU A 87 -2.03 -11.10 -18.66
CA LEU A 87 -1.13 -9.95 -18.75
C LEU A 87 0.29 -10.41 -18.54
#